data_AF-A0A934ENL5-F1
#
_entry.id   AF-A0A934ENL5-F1
#
_cell.length_a   1.000
_cell.length_b   1.000
_cell.length_c   1.000
_cell.angle_alpha   90.00
_cell.angle_beta   90.00
_cell.angle_gamma   90.00
#
_symmetry.space_group_name_H-M   'P 1'
#
loop_
_entity.id
_entity.type
_entity.pdbx_description
1 polymer ?
#
loop_
_entity_poly.entity_id
_entity_poly.type
_entity_poly.pdbx_seq_one_letter_code
_entity_poly.pdbx_strand_id
1 'polypeptide(L)'
;MSNIKKGIWFPLSLVILIILIALWVPFQYGSDFLLNRALLSAGISEKAQIYKKGILVNDKLVWTQQTKPSDEHIFIVKLPSRRGREDLCQFGVTQRLYNNSPLGVNIPVTFLPESPQKCKLSYSLRGSQAILSKGLALSTGMILFALGSLFFVYRSHKKPGPGSSSKLTTEIKLEVPINCPECGIIMTEGYLPMGFGIHWRNINQPVAIPTMFSGLSGTVSWLKRPRLHGYHCEKCRIVIFKYGVEEKDGSFLKKLN
;
A
#
# COMPACT_ATOMS: atom_id res chain seq x y z
N MET A 1 13.85 -6.13 -28.15
CA MET A 1 12.95 -6.84 -27.21
C MET A 1 13.22 -6.57 -25.70
N SER A 2 13.99 -5.53 -25.31
CA SER A 2 14.50 -5.36 -23.93
C SER A 2 13.65 -4.44 -23.01
N ASN A 3 13.00 -3.40 -23.53
CA ASN A 3 12.38 -2.37 -22.67
C ASN A 3 10.95 -2.67 -22.21
N ILE A 4 10.19 -3.48 -22.94
CA ILE A 4 8.78 -3.79 -22.61
C ILE A 4 8.69 -4.69 -21.35
N LYS A 5 9.64 -5.63 -21.18
CA LYS A 5 9.67 -6.50 -19.99
C LYS A 5 9.97 -5.72 -18.70
N LYS A 6 10.76 -4.63 -18.78
CA LYS A 6 11.10 -3.78 -17.63
C LYS A 6 9.90 -2.96 -17.14
N GLY A 7 9.05 -2.48 -18.05
CA GLY A 7 7.88 -1.66 -17.70
C GLY A 7 6.79 -2.37 -16.90
N ILE A 8 6.67 -3.70 -17.02
CA ILE A 8 5.66 -4.51 -16.31
C ILE A 8 6.18 -5.00 -14.95
N TRP A 9 7.49 -5.17 -14.82
CA TRP A 9 8.09 -5.73 -13.60
C TRP A 9 7.94 -4.82 -12.38
N PHE A 10 8.09 -3.50 -12.56
CA PHE A 10 7.96 -2.52 -11.49
C PHE A 10 6.55 -2.46 -10.85
N PRO A 11 5.45 -2.32 -11.60
CA PRO A 11 4.11 -2.33 -11.00
C PRO A 11 3.76 -3.69 -10.37
N LEU A 12 4.24 -4.80 -10.94
CA LEU A 12 4.02 -6.12 -10.38
C LEU A 12 4.73 -6.29 -9.02
N SER A 13 5.99 -5.88 -8.92
CA SER A 13 6.75 -5.97 -7.67
C SER A 13 6.16 -5.08 -6.57
N LEU A 14 5.68 -3.88 -6.92
CA LEU A 14 4.99 -3.00 -6.00
C LEU A 14 3.71 -3.64 -5.44
N VAL A 15 2.91 -4.31 -6.28
CA VAL A 15 1.69 -5.00 -5.84
C VAL A 15 2.02 -6.18 -4.92
N ILE A 16 3.03 -6.97 -5.25
CA ILE A 16 3.49 -8.08 -4.40
C ILE A 16 3.92 -7.55 -3.02
N LEU A 17 4.68 -6.45 -2.99
CA LEU A 17 5.11 -5.82 -1.75
C LEU A 17 3.92 -5.34 -0.91
N ILE A 18 2.91 -4.72 -1.53
CA ILE A 18 1.67 -4.29 -0.83
C ILE A 18 0.95 -5.48 -0.22
N ILE A 19 0.82 -6.59 -0.96
CA ILE A 19 0.17 -7.82 -0.46
C ILE A 19 0.94 -8.41 0.71
N LEU A 20 2.28 -8.50 0.61
CA LEU A 20 3.12 -9.02 1.69
C LEU A 20 2.98 -8.18 2.97
N ILE A 21 3.01 -6.85 2.85
CA ILE A 21 2.81 -5.93 3.98
C ILE A 21 1.39 -6.08 4.56
N ALA A 22 0.37 -6.16 3.69
CA ALA A 22 -1.01 -6.31 4.09
C ALA A 22 -1.26 -7.63 4.86
N LEU A 23 -0.56 -8.71 4.52
CA LEU A 23 -0.65 -10.00 5.23
C LEU A 23 0.21 -10.07 6.49
N TRP A 24 1.35 -9.38 6.52
CA TRP A 24 2.27 -9.39 7.66
C TRP A 24 1.65 -8.79 8.93
N VAL A 25 0.90 -7.69 8.77
CA VAL A 25 0.22 -6.99 9.88
C VAL A 25 -0.76 -7.92 10.62
N PRO A 26 -1.80 -8.50 9.99
CA PRO A 26 -2.74 -9.37 10.68
C PRO A 26 -2.08 -10.66 11.20
N PHE A 27 -1.02 -11.15 10.55
CA PHE A 27 -0.26 -12.30 11.07
C PHE A 27 0.39 -11.97 12.43
N GLN A 28 1.11 -10.85 12.51
CA GLN A 28 1.78 -10.38 13.75
C GLN A 28 0.78 -10.09 14.88
N TYR A 29 -0.35 -9.42 14.59
CA TYR A 29 -1.34 -9.11 15.63
C TYR A 29 -2.25 -10.30 15.97
N GLY A 30 -2.45 -11.22 15.02
CA GLY A 30 -3.24 -12.43 15.22
C GLY A 30 -2.58 -13.39 16.20
N SER A 31 -1.25 -13.54 16.13
CA SER A 31 -0.52 -14.36 17.10
C SER A 31 -0.65 -13.83 18.53
N ASP A 32 -0.59 -12.51 18.71
CA ASP A 32 -0.74 -11.89 20.04
C ASP A 32 -2.17 -12.04 20.56
N PHE A 33 -3.16 -11.90 19.69
CA PHE A 33 -4.56 -12.09 20.07
C PHE A 33 -4.83 -13.53 20.52
N LEU A 34 -4.34 -14.52 19.77
CA LEU A 34 -4.50 -15.93 20.14
C LEU A 34 -3.80 -16.27 21.46
N LEU A 35 -2.60 -15.73 21.69
CA LEU A 35 -1.89 -15.90 22.95
C LEU A 35 -2.64 -15.26 24.13
N ASN A 36 -3.06 -14.01 24.00
CA ASN A 36 -3.83 -13.32 25.04
C ASN A 36 -5.17 -14.00 25.32
N ARG A 37 -5.82 -14.53 24.26
CA ARG A 37 -7.05 -15.31 24.40
C ARG A 37 -6.80 -16.63 25.13
N ALA A 38 -5.72 -17.34 24.81
CA ALA A 38 -5.34 -18.57 25.48
C ALA A 38 -4.99 -18.33 26.96
N LEU A 39 -4.25 -17.25 27.27
CA LEU A 39 -3.93 -16.84 28.64
C LEU A 39 -5.21 -16.59 29.47
N LEU A 40 -6.24 -16.02 28.86
CA LEU A 40 -7.51 -15.72 29.52
C LEU A 40 -8.48 -16.91 29.58
N SER A 41 -8.45 -17.84 28.62
CA SER A 41 -9.43 -18.94 28.56
C SER A 41 -8.99 -20.22 29.25
N ALA A 42 -7.68 -20.51 29.28
CA ALA A 42 -7.17 -21.83 29.71
C ALA A 42 -6.53 -21.83 31.10
N GLY A 43 -6.38 -20.67 31.74
CA GLY A 43 -5.68 -20.56 33.02
C GLY A 43 -4.28 -21.16 32.98
N ILE A 44 -3.45 -20.59 32.12
CA ILE A 44 -2.08 -21.07 31.89
C ILE A 44 -1.19 -20.59 33.05
N SER A 45 -0.34 -21.49 33.54
CA SER A 45 0.74 -21.18 34.48
C SER A 45 1.94 -20.65 33.70
N GLU A 46 2.23 -19.37 33.84
CA GLU A 46 3.39 -18.71 33.22
C GLU A 46 4.41 -18.29 34.27
N LYS A 47 5.70 -18.30 33.88
CA LYS A 47 6.77 -17.80 34.77
C LYS A 47 6.80 -16.28 34.72
N ALA A 48 6.48 -15.61 35.82
CA ALA A 48 6.53 -14.17 35.94
C ALA A 48 7.61 -13.75 36.94
N GLN A 49 8.32 -12.66 36.66
CA GLN A 49 9.38 -12.16 37.52
C GLN A 49 8.81 -11.17 38.55
N ILE A 50 9.09 -11.35 39.84
CA ILE A 50 8.70 -10.37 40.86
C ILE A 50 9.50 -9.08 40.65
N TYR A 51 8.81 -8.01 40.24
CA TYR A 51 9.41 -6.72 39.97
C TYR A 51 9.39 -5.81 41.20
N LYS A 52 8.26 -5.75 41.90
CA LYS A 52 8.10 -4.95 43.12
C LYS A 52 7.18 -5.62 44.12
N LYS A 53 7.30 -5.21 45.39
CA LYS A 53 6.52 -5.66 46.53
C LYS A 53 6.01 -4.47 47.31
N GLY A 54 4.72 -4.43 47.62
CA GLY A 54 4.14 -3.38 48.47
C GLY A 54 2.93 -3.87 49.23
N ILE A 55 2.34 -2.98 50.02
CA ILE A 55 1.08 -3.22 50.72
C ILE A 55 0.02 -2.23 50.22
N LEU A 56 -1.24 -2.64 50.24
CA LEU A 56 -2.37 -1.74 49.96
C LEU A 56 -2.83 -1.09 51.28
N VAL A 57 -2.75 0.23 51.38
CA VAL A 57 -3.25 1.00 52.53
C VAL A 57 -4.19 2.07 51.99
N ASN A 58 -5.48 2.00 52.34
CA ASN A 58 -6.52 2.91 51.85
C ASN A 58 -6.51 3.04 50.31
N ASP A 59 -6.51 1.90 49.61
CA ASP A 59 -6.42 1.80 48.13
C ASP A 59 -5.14 2.36 47.48
N LYS A 60 -4.18 2.82 48.28
CA LYS A 60 -2.88 3.30 47.79
C LYS A 60 -1.80 2.26 48.04
N LEU A 61 -0.97 2.04 47.03
CA LEU A 61 0.12 1.08 47.11
C LEU A 61 1.33 1.73 47.77
N VAL A 62 1.73 1.20 48.93
CA VAL A 62 2.85 1.71 49.74
C VAL A 62 4.01 0.72 49.69
N TRP A 63 5.20 1.25 49.42
CA TRP A 63 6.44 0.48 49.33
C TRP A 63 7.15 0.48 50.68
N THR A 64 6.93 -0.55 51.50
CA THR A 64 7.54 -0.67 52.82
C THR A 64 8.04 -2.09 53.09
N GLN A 65 9.11 -2.20 53.88
CA GLN A 65 9.62 -3.47 54.40
C GLN A 65 8.96 -3.86 55.74
N GLN A 66 8.42 -2.89 56.48
CA GLN A 66 7.68 -3.15 57.71
C GLN A 66 6.22 -3.39 57.36
N THR A 67 5.77 -4.63 57.52
CA THR A 67 4.38 -5.04 57.28
C THR A 67 3.79 -5.73 58.50
N LYS A 68 2.49 -5.58 58.69
CA LYS A 68 1.71 -6.27 59.72
C LYS A 68 0.95 -7.45 59.10
N PRO A 69 0.59 -8.48 59.88
CA PRO A 69 -0.18 -9.61 59.37
C PRO A 69 -1.55 -9.23 58.79
N SER A 70 -2.13 -8.13 59.26
CA SER A 70 -3.41 -7.58 58.78
C SER A 70 -3.32 -6.84 57.45
N ASP A 71 -2.11 -6.58 56.93
CA ASP A 71 -1.94 -5.78 55.73
C ASP A 71 -2.29 -6.59 54.47
N GLU A 72 -2.87 -5.93 53.47
CA GLU A 72 -3.05 -6.52 52.15
C GLU A 72 -1.72 -6.48 51.38
N HIS A 73 -1.04 -7.63 51.32
CA HIS A 73 0.27 -7.73 50.67
C HIS A 73 0.11 -7.95 49.16
N ILE A 74 0.93 -7.23 48.39
CA ILE A 74 0.83 -7.18 46.94
C ILE A 74 2.18 -7.45 46.28
N PHE A 75 2.17 -8.31 45.26
CA PHE A 75 3.25 -8.45 44.28
C PHE A 75 2.92 -7.75 42.97
N ILE A 76 3.88 -7.01 42.44
CA ILE A 76 3.88 -6.59 41.04
C ILE A 76 4.86 -7.48 40.29
N VAL A 77 4.36 -8.23 39.33
CA VAL A 77 5.17 -9.14 38.51
C VAL A 77 5.25 -8.64 37.07
N LYS A 78 6.41 -8.88 36.45
CA LYS A 78 6.65 -8.69 35.01
C LYS A 78 6.38 -10.00 34.29
N LEU A 79 5.52 -9.94 33.28
CA LEU A 79 5.32 -11.06 32.37
C LEU A 79 6.31 -11.00 31.21
N PRO A 80 6.84 -12.15 30.76
CA PRO A 80 7.68 -12.21 29.58
C PRO A 80 6.84 -11.84 28.35
N SER A 81 7.08 -10.65 27.80
CA SER A 81 6.46 -10.22 26.55
C SER A 81 7.41 -10.40 25.38
N ARG A 82 6.91 -11.00 24.29
CA ARG A 82 7.69 -11.28 23.08
C ARG A 82 8.12 -10.03 22.30
N ARG A 83 7.58 -8.85 22.62
CA ARG A 83 7.88 -7.58 21.91
C ARG A 83 8.67 -6.57 22.73
N GLY A 84 9.35 -7.00 23.80
CA GLY A 84 10.18 -6.11 24.62
C GLY A 84 9.38 -5.06 25.41
N ARG A 85 8.06 -5.21 25.53
CA ARG A 85 7.21 -4.37 26.38
C ARG A 85 6.75 -5.16 27.60
N GLU A 86 7.17 -4.75 28.78
CA GLU A 86 6.88 -5.47 30.01
C GLU A 86 5.43 -5.27 30.43
N ASP A 87 4.66 -6.36 30.50
CA ASP A 87 3.32 -6.34 31.08
C ASP A 87 3.42 -6.49 32.60
N LEU A 88 2.75 -5.60 33.33
CA LEU A 88 2.77 -5.57 34.79
C LEU A 88 1.43 -6.05 35.35
N CYS A 89 1.50 -7.05 36.21
CA CYS A 89 0.34 -7.61 36.88
C CYS A 89 0.46 -7.47 38.40
N GLN A 90 -0.67 -7.19 39.05
CA GLN A 90 -0.76 -7.02 40.50
C GLN A 90 -1.49 -8.21 41.12
N PHE A 91 -0.85 -8.89 42.08
CA PHE A 91 -1.41 -10.06 42.77
C PHE A 91 -1.46 -9.83 44.28
N GLY A 92 -2.61 -10.13 44.89
CA GLY A 92 -2.72 -10.28 46.34
C GLY A 92 -2.03 -11.56 46.81
N VAL A 93 -1.16 -11.46 47.81
CA VAL A 93 -0.40 -12.60 48.34
C VAL A 93 -0.50 -12.67 49.86
N THR A 94 -0.20 -13.84 50.41
CA THR A 94 -0.11 -13.99 51.87
C THR A 94 1.19 -13.38 52.39
N GLN A 95 1.19 -12.95 53.66
CA GLN A 95 2.39 -12.40 54.32
C GLN A 95 3.60 -13.36 54.23
N ARG A 96 3.37 -14.67 54.36
CA ARG A 96 4.42 -15.68 54.26
C ARG A 96 5.10 -15.69 52.90
N LEU A 97 4.32 -15.65 51.81
CA LEU A 97 4.85 -15.53 50.45
C LEU A 97 5.57 -14.18 50.27
N TYR A 98 4.98 -13.10 50.77
CA TYR A 98 5.55 -11.76 50.68
C TYR A 98 6.96 -11.67 51.28
N ASN A 99 7.15 -12.24 52.48
CA ASN A 99 8.43 -12.21 53.18
C ASN A 99 9.46 -13.14 52.55
N ASN A 100 9.04 -14.31 52.06
CA ASN A 100 9.98 -15.37 51.64
C ASN A 100 10.41 -15.29 50.18
N SER A 101 9.73 -14.56 49.30
CA SER A 101 10.03 -14.55 47.86
C SER A 101 10.83 -13.30 47.45
N PRO A 102 12.16 -13.32 47.25
CA PRO A 102 12.91 -12.10 46.94
C PRO A 102 12.52 -11.46 45.59
N LEU A 103 12.88 -10.18 45.41
CA LEU A 103 12.73 -9.49 44.13
C LEU A 103 13.57 -10.19 43.05
N GLY A 104 13.10 -10.18 41.81
CA GLY A 104 13.78 -10.78 40.67
C GLY A 104 13.58 -12.30 40.49
N VAL A 105 12.91 -12.97 41.44
CA VAL A 105 12.58 -14.39 41.34
C VAL A 105 11.44 -14.63 40.34
N ASN A 106 11.57 -15.70 39.55
CA ASN A 106 10.51 -16.18 38.67
C ASN A 106 9.56 -17.09 39.44
N ILE A 107 8.29 -16.70 39.52
CA ILE A 107 7.22 -17.48 40.15
C ILE A 107 6.22 -17.95 39.09
N PRO A 108 5.66 -19.17 39.24
CA PRO A 108 4.54 -19.59 38.41
C PRO A 108 3.29 -18.80 38.80
N VAL A 109 2.64 -18.19 37.82
CA VAL A 109 1.43 -17.41 37.99
C VAL A 109 0.35 -18.01 37.12
N THR A 110 -0.76 -18.40 37.74
CA THR A 110 -1.93 -18.96 37.05
C THR A 110 -3.03 -17.91 36.96
N PHE A 111 -3.55 -17.68 35.76
CA PHE A 111 -4.63 -16.74 35.52
C PHE A 111 -5.99 -17.42 35.65
N LEU A 112 -6.71 -17.17 36.74
CA LEU A 112 -8.08 -17.67 36.86
C LEU A 112 -9.07 -16.63 36.28
N PRO A 113 -9.98 -17.04 35.37
CA PRO A 113 -10.95 -16.12 34.76
C PRO A 113 -11.91 -15.48 35.78
N GLU A 114 -12.09 -16.11 36.94
CA GLU A 114 -12.97 -15.66 38.04
C GLU A 114 -12.34 -14.58 38.94
N SER A 115 -11.02 -14.39 38.86
CA SER A 115 -10.28 -13.44 39.69
C SER A 115 -9.30 -12.63 38.83
N PRO A 116 -9.82 -11.67 38.03
CA PRO A 116 -8.98 -10.79 37.23
C PRO A 116 -8.33 -9.73 38.13
N GLN A 117 -7.49 -10.14 39.09
CA GLN A 117 -6.80 -9.20 39.97
C GLN A 117 -5.89 -8.30 39.12
N LYS A 118 -6.36 -7.07 38.91
CA LYS A 118 -5.65 -5.83 38.50
C LYS A 118 -4.46 -6.01 37.55
N CYS A 119 -4.55 -6.93 36.59
CA CYS A 119 -3.59 -7.04 35.51
C CYS A 119 -3.86 -5.95 34.49
N LYS A 120 -2.98 -4.94 34.45
CA LYS A 120 -2.96 -3.98 33.35
C LYS A 120 -2.13 -4.59 32.22
N LEU A 121 -2.67 -5.64 31.60
CA LEU A 121 -2.13 -6.15 30.34
C LEU A 121 -2.09 -4.98 29.34
N SER A 122 -0.93 -4.70 28.74
CA SER A 122 -0.77 -3.57 27.80
C SER A 122 -1.75 -3.67 26.62
N TYR A 123 -2.27 -4.87 26.37
CA TYR A 123 -3.40 -5.12 25.48
C TYR A 123 -4.53 -5.80 26.26
N SER A 124 -5.59 -5.05 26.57
CA SER A 124 -6.87 -5.70 26.85
C SER A 124 -7.28 -6.52 25.64
N LEU A 125 -7.94 -7.67 25.86
CA LEU A 125 -8.40 -8.55 24.77
C LEU A 125 -9.33 -7.81 23.77
N ARG A 126 -10.05 -6.79 24.26
CA ARG A 126 -10.80 -5.84 23.43
C ARG A 126 -9.91 -4.94 22.58
N GLY A 127 -8.80 -4.45 23.13
CA GLY A 127 -7.84 -3.62 22.41
C GLY A 127 -7.13 -4.37 21.29
N SER A 128 -6.69 -5.61 21.55
CA SER A 128 -6.09 -6.45 20.50
C SER A 128 -7.11 -6.86 19.44
N GLN A 129 -8.37 -7.17 19.81
CA GLN A 129 -9.45 -7.42 18.86
C GLN A 129 -9.76 -6.19 17.98
N ALA A 130 -9.77 -4.99 18.57
CA ALA A 130 -9.98 -3.74 17.83
C ALA A 130 -8.84 -3.46 16.84
N ILE A 131 -7.59 -3.73 17.23
CA ILE A 131 -6.42 -3.53 16.35
C ILE A 131 -6.40 -4.59 15.25
N LEU A 132 -6.72 -5.84 15.57
CA LEU A 132 -6.80 -6.92 14.58
C LEU A 132 -7.91 -6.65 13.55
N SER A 133 -9.10 -6.26 13.99
CA SER A 133 -10.23 -5.95 13.09
C SER A 133 -9.95 -4.75 12.20
N LYS A 134 -9.40 -3.66 12.75
CA LYS A 134 -8.97 -2.50 11.95
C LYS A 134 -7.84 -2.86 10.99
N GLY A 135 -6.88 -3.66 11.43
CA GLY A 135 -5.77 -4.14 10.59
C GLY A 135 -6.25 -5.02 9.44
N LEU A 136 -7.19 -5.93 9.71
CA LEU A 136 -7.84 -6.76 8.70
C LEU A 136 -8.58 -5.89 7.68
N ALA A 137 -9.43 -4.96 8.13
CA ALA A 137 -10.16 -4.05 7.24
C ALA A 137 -9.22 -3.24 6.33
N LEU A 138 -8.14 -2.70 6.90
CA LEU A 138 -7.11 -1.98 6.13
C LEU A 138 -6.41 -2.91 5.12
N SER A 139 -6.03 -4.12 5.54
CA SER A 139 -5.35 -5.10 4.67
C SER A 139 -6.23 -5.51 3.49
N THR A 140 -7.52 -5.77 3.73
CA THR A 140 -8.50 -6.06 2.69
C THR A 140 -8.63 -4.89 1.72
N GLY A 141 -8.71 -3.66 2.24
CA GLY A 141 -8.76 -2.45 1.41
C GLY A 141 -7.53 -2.31 0.50
N MET A 142 -6.33 -2.54 1.03
CA MET A 142 -5.09 -2.49 0.24
C MET A 142 -5.03 -3.57 -0.84
N ILE A 143 -5.46 -4.80 -0.53
CA ILE A 143 -5.50 -5.90 -1.50
C ILE A 143 -6.51 -5.59 -2.62
N LEU A 144 -7.71 -5.09 -2.29
CA LEU A 144 -8.71 -4.69 -3.27
C LEU A 144 -8.20 -3.56 -4.17
N PHE A 145 -7.52 -2.56 -3.60
CA PHE A 145 -6.90 -1.47 -4.37
C PHE A 145 -5.82 -1.98 -5.31
N ALA A 146 -4.97 -2.90 -4.85
CA ALA A 146 -3.92 -3.51 -5.66
C ALA A 146 -4.49 -4.35 -6.82
N LEU A 147 -5.50 -5.17 -6.55
CA LEU A 147 -6.22 -5.94 -7.57
C LEU A 147 -6.94 -5.04 -8.58
N GLY A 148 -7.59 -3.97 -8.11
CA GLY A 148 -8.23 -2.97 -8.95
C GLY A 148 -7.23 -2.26 -9.87
N SER A 149 -6.06 -1.92 -9.35
CA SER A 149 -4.97 -1.33 -10.13
C SER A 149 -4.42 -2.27 -11.19
N LEU A 150 -4.19 -3.55 -10.84
CA LEU A 150 -3.79 -4.58 -11.82
C LEU A 150 -4.84 -4.77 -12.90
N PHE A 151 -6.11 -4.85 -12.52
CA PHE A 151 -7.22 -4.96 -13.47
C PHE A 151 -7.30 -3.75 -14.39
N PHE A 152 -7.12 -2.54 -13.87
CA PHE A 152 -7.09 -1.31 -14.65
C PHE A 152 -5.94 -1.31 -15.66
N VAL A 153 -4.72 -1.64 -15.23
CA VAL A 153 -3.55 -1.76 -16.11
C VAL A 153 -3.78 -2.83 -17.18
N TYR A 154 -4.21 -4.04 -16.80
CA TYR A 154 -4.52 -5.11 -17.74
C TYR A 154 -5.57 -4.69 -18.77
N ARG A 155 -6.68 -4.09 -18.31
CA ARG A 155 -7.75 -3.60 -19.18
C ARG A 155 -7.23 -2.52 -20.12
N SER A 156 -6.43 -1.58 -19.63
CA SER A 156 -5.86 -0.49 -20.43
C SER A 156 -4.90 -0.97 -21.53
N HIS A 157 -4.25 -2.14 -21.35
CA HIS A 157 -3.42 -2.78 -22.37
C HIS A 157 -4.25 -3.61 -23.36
N LYS A 158 -5.20 -4.41 -22.87
CA LYS A 158 -5.98 -5.35 -23.71
C LYS A 158 -7.09 -4.66 -24.51
N LYS A 159 -7.72 -3.67 -23.92
CA LYS A 159 -8.73 -2.81 -24.54
C LYS A 159 -8.38 -1.39 -24.11
N PRO A 160 -7.41 -0.73 -24.77
CA PRO A 160 -7.15 0.68 -24.52
C PRO A 160 -8.52 1.35 -24.56
N GLY A 161 -8.94 1.90 -23.42
CA GLY A 161 -10.30 2.40 -23.30
C GLY A 161 -10.56 3.39 -24.44
N PRO A 162 -11.84 3.61 -24.79
CA PRO A 162 -12.21 4.81 -25.53
C PRO A 162 -12.01 5.99 -24.59
N GLY A 163 -10.80 6.19 -24.04
CA GLY A 163 -10.39 7.52 -23.65
C GLY A 163 -10.61 8.28 -24.93
N SER A 164 -11.60 9.18 -24.92
CA SER A 164 -11.89 10.07 -26.02
C SER A 164 -10.52 10.44 -26.57
N SER A 165 -10.21 9.98 -27.78
CA SER A 165 -9.22 10.65 -28.60
C SER A 165 -9.54 12.10 -28.33
N SER A 166 -8.63 12.84 -27.68
CA SER A 166 -8.82 14.29 -27.58
C SER A 166 -9.22 14.68 -28.98
N LYS A 167 -10.45 15.19 -29.17
CA LYS A 167 -10.98 15.54 -30.50
C LYS A 167 -9.80 16.17 -31.21
N LEU A 168 -9.40 15.56 -32.33
CA LEU A 168 -8.14 15.89 -32.96
C LEU A 168 -8.06 17.40 -33.02
N THR A 169 -7.02 17.98 -32.45
CA THR A 169 -6.79 19.41 -32.61
C THR A 169 -6.63 19.78 -34.09
N THR A 170 -6.46 18.79 -34.99
CA THR A 170 -6.29 18.95 -36.43
C THR A 170 -6.78 17.73 -37.23
N GLU A 171 -8.09 17.42 -37.24
CA GLU A 171 -8.65 16.47 -38.24
C GLU A 171 -8.84 17.19 -39.59
N ILE A 172 -7.77 17.79 -40.11
CA ILE A 172 -7.79 18.38 -41.45
C ILE A 172 -7.80 17.20 -42.43
N LYS A 173 -8.96 16.97 -43.05
CA LYS A 173 -9.08 16.06 -44.19
C LYS A 173 -8.41 16.74 -45.37
N LEU A 174 -7.19 16.32 -45.67
CA LEU A 174 -6.55 16.68 -46.93
C LEU A 174 -7.18 15.79 -48.00
N GLU A 175 -7.89 16.41 -48.95
CA GLU A 175 -8.58 15.72 -50.04
C GLU A 175 -7.60 15.08 -51.06
N VAL A 176 -6.30 15.37 -50.93
CA VAL A 176 -5.26 14.94 -51.87
C VAL A 176 -4.24 14.04 -51.17
N PRO A 177 -3.83 12.91 -51.77
CA PRO A 177 -2.71 12.11 -51.25
C PRO A 177 -1.43 12.95 -51.21
N ILE A 178 -0.77 12.98 -50.04
CA ILE A 178 0.50 13.72 -49.88
C ILE A 178 1.65 12.87 -50.41
N ASN A 179 2.37 13.40 -51.38
CA ASN A 179 3.60 12.81 -51.89
C ASN A 179 4.81 13.30 -51.10
N CYS A 180 5.80 12.43 -50.94
CA CYS A 180 7.07 12.78 -50.31
C CYS A 180 7.79 13.83 -51.18
N PRO A 181 8.25 14.96 -50.61
CA PRO A 181 8.91 16.01 -51.39
C PRO A 181 10.26 15.56 -51.97
N GLU A 182 10.87 14.52 -51.39
CA GLU A 182 12.19 14.04 -51.83
C GLU A 182 12.10 12.91 -52.87
N CYS A 183 11.17 11.96 -52.71
CA CYS A 183 11.09 10.79 -53.60
C CYS A 183 9.78 10.67 -54.40
N GLY A 184 8.82 11.57 -54.21
CA GLY A 184 7.54 11.57 -54.92
C GLY A 184 6.56 10.46 -54.54
N ILE A 185 6.95 9.52 -53.66
CA ILE A 185 6.09 8.40 -53.24
C ILE A 185 5.00 8.89 -52.28
N ILE A 186 3.79 8.34 -52.42
CA ILE A 186 2.66 8.60 -51.52
C ILE A 186 3.03 8.24 -50.08
N MET A 187 2.83 9.19 -49.18
CA MET A 187 3.12 9.02 -47.76
C MET A 187 1.95 8.34 -47.04
N THR A 188 2.27 7.56 -46.00
CA THR A 188 1.27 6.82 -45.22
C THR A 188 0.78 7.65 -44.04
N GLU A 189 -0.54 7.70 -43.85
CA GLU A 189 -1.13 8.39 -42.70
C GLU A 189 -0.92 7.59 -41.41
N GLY A 190 -0.61 8.32 -40.35
CA GLY A 190 -0.35 7.75 -39.05
C GLY A 190 -0.23 8.82 -37.99
N TYR A 191 0.44 8.46 -36.91
CA TYR A 191 0.69 9.38 -35.81
C TYR A 191 1.99 9.08 -35.08
N LEU A 192 2.55 10.11 -34.47
CA LEU A 192 3.62 10.00 -33.49
C LEU A 192 3.03 10.02 -32.08
N PRO A 193 3.21 8.96 -31.26
CA PRO A 193 2.83 8.99 -29.86
C PRO A 193 3.83 9.88 -29.11
N MET A 194 3.37 10.98 -28.49
CA MET A 194 4.26 11.89 -27.74
C MET A 194 4.77 11.30 -26.40
N GLY A 195 4.67 9.99 -26.23
CA GLY A 195 4.80 9.27 -24.96
C GLY A 195 5.76 8.10 -24.96
N PHE A 196 6.34 7.70 -26.10
CA PHE A 196 7.16 6.48 -26.23
C PHE A 196 8.27 6.60 -27.30
N GLY A 197 9.02 7.71 -27.29
CA GLY A 197 10.05 7.97 -28.29
C GLY A 197 9.51 8.27 -29.70
N ILE A 198 10.40 8.48 -30.67
CA ILE A 198 10.07 8.89 -32.05
C ILE A 198 9.74 7.65 -32.90
N HIS A 199 8.69 6.91 -32.54
CA HIS A 199 8.22 5.76 -33.31
C HIS A 199 6.92 6.08 -34.03
N TRP A 200 6.97 6.13 -35.37
CA TRP A 200 5.79 6.27 -36.20
C TRP A 200 4.83 5.08 -36.01
N ARG A 201 3.54 5.36 -35.92
CA ARG A 201 2.48 4.34 -35.85
C ARG A 201 1.42 4.58 -36.90
N ASN A 202 0.90 3.51 -37.48
CA ASN A 202 -0.24 3.59 -38.39
C ASN A 202 -1.51 3.97 -37.63
N ILE A 203 -2.47 4.60 -38.32
CA ILE A 203 -3.70 5.16 -37.71
C ILE A 203 -4.50 4.14 -36.86
N ASN A 204 -4.48 2.86 -37.25
CA ASN A 204 -5.22 1.79 -36.59
C ASN A 204 -4.45 1.09 -35.45
N GLN A 205 -3.19 1.46 -35.21
CA GLN A 205 -2.39 0.83 -34.15
C GLN A 205 -2.73 1.41 -32.77
N PRO A 206 -2.86 0.59 -31.71
CA PRO A 206 -3.19 1.07 -30.37
C PRO A 206 -2.04 1.85 -29.73
N VAL A 207 -2.37 2.86 -28.91
CA VAL A 207 -1.39 3.63 -28.10
C VAL A 207 -1.19 2.94 -26.75
N ALA A 208 0.04 2.58 -26.39
CA ALA A 208 0.38 2.11 -25.03
C ALA A 208 0.35 3.26 -24.02
N ILE A 209 0.16 2.99 -22.72
CA ILE A 209 0.14 4.03 -21.66
C ILE A 209 1.49 4.73 -21.61
N PRO A 210 1.59 6.05 -21.89
CA PRO A 210 2.86 6.76 -21.79
C PRO A 210 3.44 6.65 -20.37
N THR A 211 4.72 6.29 -20.25
CA THR A 211 5.44 6.33 -18.97
C THR A 211 6.11 7.70 -18.80
N MET A 212 6.23 8.20 -17.56
CA MET A 212 6.82 9.54 -17.30
C MET A 212 8.23 9.71 -17.89
N PHE A 213 8.96 8.61 -18.08
CA PHE A 213 10.34 8.60 -18.56
C PHE A 213 10.47 8.61 -20.09
N SER A 214 9.37 8.53 -20.83
CA SER A 214 9.39 8.34 -22.29
C SER A 214 8.57 9.37 -23.07
N GLY A 215 7.94 10.32 -22.37
CA GLY A 215 7.17 11.40 -23.00
C GLY A 215 8.00 12.64 -23.26
N LEU A 216 7.62 13.39 -24.31
CA LEU A 216 8.12 14.75 -24.52
C LEU A 216 7.69 15.62 -23.31
N SER A 217 8.57 16.52 -22.89
CA SER A 217 8.26 17.43 -21.78
C SER A 217 6.99 18.23 -22.11
N GLY A 218 6.06 18.30 -21.16
CA GLY A 218 4.77 18.99 -21.34
C GLY A 218 3.66 18.18 -22.03
N THR A 219 3.93 16.98 -22.54
CA THR A 219 2.94 16.13 -23.25
C THR A 219 2.52 14.89 -22.46
N VAL A 220 2.98 14.77 -21.21
CA VAL A 220 2.67 13.63 -20.33
C VAL A 220 1.32 13.87 -19.66
N SER A 221 0.26 13.27 -20.19
CA SER A 221 -1.04 13.20 -19.51
C SER A 221 -1.47 11.74 -19.34
N TRP A 222 -1.88 11.39 -18.12
CA TRP A 222 -2.48 10.08 -17.83
C TRP A 222 -3.93 9.98 -18.33
N LEU A 223 -4.59 11.14 -18.52
CA LEU A 223 -6.00 11.25 -18.91
C LEU A 223 -6.18 11.41 -20.42
N LYS A 224 -5.24 12.06 -21.10
CA LYS A 224 -5.25 12.25 -22.56
C LYS A 224 -4.01 11.62 -23.16
N ARG A 225 -4.16 10.89 -24.26
CA ARG A 225 -3.04 10.29 -25.00
C ARG A 225 -2.73 11.17 -26.20
N PRO A 226 -1.88 12.20 -26.10
CA PRO A 226 -1.64 13.10 -27.22
C PRO A 226 -0.96 12.37 -28.37
N ARG A 227 -1.45 12.62 -29.58
CA ARG A 227 -0.99 12.04 -30.84
C ARG A 227 -0.70 13.20 -31.78
N LEU A 228 0.49 13.22 -32.39
CA LEU A 228 0.78 14.11 -33.51
C LEU A 228 0.42 13.38 -34.80
N HIS A 229 -0.69 13.75 -35.42
CA HIS A 229 -1.11 13.18 -36.69
C HIS A 229 -0.26 13.73 -37.83
N GLY A 230 -0.03 12.92 -38.85
CA GLY A 230 0.75 13.32 -40.00
C GLY A 230 0.85 12.23 -41.05
N TYR A 231 1.82 12.41 -41.93
CA TYR A 231 2.17 11.50 -43.00
C TYR A 231 3.65 11.12 -42.88
N HIS A 232 3.97 9.86 -43.13
CA HIS A 232 5.33 9.35 -43.07
C HIS A 232 5.72 8.68 -44.38
N CYS A 233 6.88 9.06 -44.89
CA CYS A 233 7.54 8.38 -45.98
C CYS A 233 8.50 7.35 -45.39
N GLU A 234 8.21 6.06 -45.58
CA GLU A 234 9.07 4.99 -45.06
C GLU A 234 10.46 4.98 -45.69
N LYS A 235 10.56 5.34 -46.99
CA LYS A 235 11.81 5.38 -47.75
C LYS A 235 12.73 6.50 -47.29
N CYS A 236 12.22 7.72 -47.19
CA CYS A 236 13.00 8.92 -46.83
C CYS A 236 13.04 9.21 -45.32
N ARG A 237 12.25 8.50 -44.52
CA ARG A 237 12.07 8.76 -43.07
C ARG A 237 11.58 10.18 -42.75
N ILE A 238 10.98 10.86 -43.73
CA ILE A 238 10.38 12.18 -43.57
C ILE A 238 8.99 12.04 -42.96
N VAL A 239 8.70 12.90 -41.97
CA VAL A 239 7.39 13.03 -41.34
C VAL A 239 6.86 14.44 -41.58
N ILE A 240 5.65 14.54 -42.14
CA ILE A 240 4.93 15.80 -42.31
C ILE A 240 3.73 15.79 -41.35
N PHE A 241 3.72 16.68 -40.39
CA PHE A 241 2.66 16.76 -39.39
C PHE A 241 1.47 17.59 -39.88
N LYS A 242 0.26 17.19 -39.52
CA LYS A 242 -0.97 17.95 -39.74
C LYS A 242 -1.06 19.07 -38.70
N TYR A 243 -0.53 20.26 -39.04
CA TYR A 243 -0.70 21.49 -38.24
C TYR A 243 -1.55 22.50 -39.01
N GLY A 244 -2.55 23.08 -38.35
CA GLY A 244 -3.38 24.15 -38.89
C GLY A 244 -4.43 24.58 -37.87
N VAL A 245 -4.77 25.86 -37.88
CA VAL A 245 -5.93 26.39 -37.15
C VAL A 245 -7.11 26.33 -38.11
N GLU A 246 -8.25 25.81 -37.68
CA GLU A 246 -9.51 26.00 -38.40
C GLU A 246 -9.84 27.50 -38.32
N GLU A 247 -9.37 28.28 -39.30
CA GLU A 247 -9.78 29.67 -39.46
C GLU A 247 -11.23 29.62 -39.94
N LYS A 248 -12.14 30.32 -39.24
CA LYS A 248 -13.61 30.21 -39.43
C LYS A 248 -14.11 30.48 -40.85
N ASP A 249 -13.24 30.95 -41.75
CA ASP A 249 -13.59 31.41 -43.10
C ASP A 249 -12.91 30.65 -44.26
N GLY A 250 -12.34 29.45 -44.04
CA GLY A 250 -12.04 28.50 -45.13
C GLY A 250 -11.03 28.94 -46.21
N SER A 251 -10.23 29.99 -45.99
CA SER A 251 -9.44 30.62 -47.05
C SER A 251 -7.99 30.13 -47.24
N PHE A 252 -7.51 29.13 -46.48
CA PHE A 252 -6.07 28.80 -46.53
C PHE A 252 -5.63 27.98 -47.76
N LEU A 253 -6.53 27.23 -48.41
CA LEU A 253 -6.16 26.37 -49.55
C LEU A 253 -5.86 27.13 -50.86
N LYS A 254 -6.07 28.45 -50.92
CA LYS A 254 -5.81 29.25 -52.12
C LYS A 254 -4.39 29.80 -52.25
N LYS A 255 -3.52 29.58 -51.26
CA LYS A 255 -2.17 30.19 -51.20
C LYS A 255 -0.99 29.23 -51.41
N LEU A 256 -1.24 27.97 -51.77
CA LEU A 256 -0.17 26.98 -52.01
C LEU A 256 -0.09 26.47 -53.46
N ASN A 257 -0.69 27.19 -54.42
CA ASN A 257 -0.42 27.02 -55.85
C ASN A 257 0.48 28.16 -56.35
#